data_AF-A0A7X1J2Z6-F1
#
_entry.id   AF-A0A7X1J2Z6-F1
#
_cell.length_a   1.000
_cell.length_b   1.000
_cell.length_c   1.000
_cell.angle_alpha   90.00
_cell.angle_beta   90.00
_cell.angle_gamma   90.00
#
_symmetry.space_group_name_H-M   'P 1'
#
loop_
_entity.id
_entity.type
_entity.pdbx_description
1 polymer ?
#
loop_
_entity_poly.entity_id
_entity_poly.type
_entity_poly.pdbx_seq_one_letter_code
_entity_poly.pdbx_strand_id
1 'polypeptide(L)'
;MSSTDPRHGKPGTYKQGCRCNACREANRLYQNAANKRRAANPALADRAGHGSPSTYINYACRCDACKAANTRRLRAQRERRKERAA
;
A
#
# COMPACT_ATOMS: atom_id res chain seq x y z
N MET A 1 14.73 24.47 2.34
CA MET A 1 15.45 23.17 2.32
C MET A 1 15.44 22.67 0.89
N SER A 2 16.56 22.85 0.18
CA SER A 2 16.66 22.66 -1.28
C SER A 2 16.60 21.17 -1.67
N SER A 3 15.88 20.86 -2.75
CA SER A 3 15.64 19.48 -3.23
C SER A 3 16.89 18.77 -3.79
N THR A 4 18.03 19.46 -3.87
CA THR A 4 19.26 19.00 -4.54
C THR A 4 20.35 18.52 -3.57
N ASP A 5 20.11 18.58 -2.27
CA ASP A 5 21.06 18.09 -1.27
C ASP A 5 21.13 16.54 -1.32
N PRO A 6 22.33 15.93 -1.39
CA PRO A 6 22.53 14.47 -1.52
C PRO A 6 22.00 13.64 -0.32
N ARG A 7 21.63 14.31 0.77
CA ARG A 7 20.92 13.70 1.91
C ARG A 7 19.46 13.44 1.57
N HIS A 8 18.83 14.19 0.66
CA HIS A 8 17.45 13.98 0.23
C HIS A 8 17.35 12.96 -0.92
N GLY A 9 16.12 12.59 -1.31
CA GLY A 9 15.90 11.62 -2.40
C GLY A 9 16.11 10.15 -2.01
N LYS A 10 16.12 9.84 -0.71
CA LYS A 10 16.24 8.47 -0.20
C LYS A 10 15.02 8.08 0.65
N PRO A 11 14.56 6.82 0.63
CA PRO A 11 13.43 6.38 1.47
C PRO A 11 13.68 6.60 2.97
N GLY A 12 14.93 6.47 3.44
CA GLY A 12 15.30 6.70 4.83
C GLY A 12 15.00 8.13 5.29
N THR A 13 15.31 9.13 4.46
CA THR A 13 15.04 10.54 4.78
C THR A 13 13.57 10.91 4.74
N TYR A 14 12.78 10.24 3.89
CA TYR A 14 11.33 10.33 3.96
C TYR A 14 10.81 9.78 5.31
N LYS A 15 11.34 8.64 5.77
CA LYS A 15 10.96 8.06 7.07
C LYS A 15 11.36 8.96 8.25
N GLN A 16 12.46 9.70 8.14
CA GLN A 16 12.90 10.69 9.13
C GLN A 16 12.07 11.98 9.13
N GLY A 17 11.07 12.11 8.25
CA GLY A 17 10.11 13.23 8.26
C GLY A 17 10.24 14.20 7.10
N CYS A 18 11.25 14.07 6.23
CA CYS A 18 11.33 14.93 5.05
C CYS A 18 10.15 14.66 4.09
N ARG A 19 9.59 15.74 3.53
CA ARG A 19 8.45 15.71 2.60
C ARG A 19 8.74 16.43 1.27
N CYS A 20 10.01 16.71 0.94
CA CYS A 20 10.34 17.28 -0.36
C CYS A 20 10.01 16.30 -1.51
N ASN A 21 9.89 16.82 -2.73
CA ASN A 21 9.47 16.03 -3.89
C ASN A 21 10.41 14.84 -4.16
N ALA A 22 11.73 15.04 -4.07
CA ALA A 22 12.70 13.96 -4.22
C ALA A 22 12.49 12.83 -3.20
N CYS A 23 12.25 13.15 -1.93
CA CYS A 23 11.98 12.15 -0.88
C CYS A 23 10.63 11.44 -1.07
N ARG A 24 9.58 12.17 -1.49
CA ARG A 24 8.27 11.58 -1.82
C ARG A 24 8.39 10.58 -2.96
N GLU A 25 9.11 10.97 -4.01
CA GLU A 25 9.34 10.13 -5.18
C GLU A 25 10.16 8.89 -4.84
N ALA A 26 11.25 9.05 -4.10
CA ALA A 26 12.06 7.92 -3.64
C ALA A 26 11.24 6.92 -2.81
N ASN A 27 10.38 7.41 -1.91
CA ASN A 27 9.48 6.55 -1.15
C ASN A 27 8.43 5.88 -2.05
N ARG A 28 7.86 6.60 -3.03
CA ARG A 28 6.90 6.05 -4.00
C ARG A 28 7.52 4.88 -4.78
N LEU A 29 8.72 5.05 -5.31
CA LEU A 29 9.46 4.01 -6.05
C LEU A 29 9.78 2.82 -5.15
N TYR A 30 10.27 3.07 -3.93
CA TYR A 30 10.56 2.02 -2.95
C TYR A 30 9.33 1.16 -2.60
N GLN A 31 8.19 1.81 -2.32
CA GLN A 31 6.94 1.11 -2.01
C GLN A 31 6.40 0.36 -3.23
N ASN A 32 6.49 0.94 -4.43
CA ASN A 32 6.11 0.26 -5.67
C ASN A 32 6.92 -1.02 -5.89
N ALA A 33 8.25 -0.96 -5.73
CA ALA A 33 9.12 -2.12 -5.85
C ALA A 33 8.82 -3.18 -4.77
N ALA A 34 8.51 -2.78 -3.54
CA ALA A 34 8.08 -3.71 -2.49
C ALA A 34 6.73 -4.37 -2.82
N ASN A 35 5.76 -3.61 -3.35
CA ASN A 35 4.46 -4.14 -3.77
C ASN A 35 4.60 -5.13 -4.93
N LYS A 36 5.40 -4.80 -5.95
CA LYS A 36 5.68 -5.70 -7.07
C LYS A 36 6.30 -7.02 -6.61
N ARG A 37 7.29 -6.97 -5.70
CA ARG A 37 7.91 -8.18 -5.13
C ARG A 37 6.89 -9.04 -4.37
N ARG A 38 6.01 -8.43 -3.59
CA ARG A 38 4.94 -9.15 -2.87
C ARG A 38 3.91 -9.77 -3.81
N ALA A 39 3.53 -9.05 -4.86
CA ALA A 39 2.58 -9.54 -5.87
C ALA A 39 3.17 -10.67 -6.72
N ALA A 40 4.48 -10.65 -6.99
CA ALA A 40 5.16 -11.67 -7.77
C ALA A 40 5.37 -13.01 -7.02
N ASN A 41 5.20 -13.02 -5.69
CA ASN A 41 5.38 -14.22 -4.88
C ASN A 41 4.07 -14.59 -4.15
N PRO A 42 3.25 -15.49 -4.74
CA PRO A 42 2.01 -15.97 -4.13
C PRO A 42 2.19 -16.62 -2.75
N ALA A 43 3.35 -17.24 -2.47
CA ALA A 43 3.60 -17.88 -1.17
C ALA A 43 3.63 -16.89 0.00
N LEU A 44 3.88 -15.60 -0.29
CA LEU A 44 3.75 -14.55 0.73
C LEU A 44 2.29 -14.29 1.12
N ALA A 45 1.34 -14.49 0.20
CA ALA A 45 -0.08 -14.42 0.52
C ALA A 45 -0.50 -15.59 1.43
N ASP A 46 0.05 -16.78 1.19
CA ASP A 46 -0.19 -17.96 2.04
C ASP A 46 0.30 -17.71 3.47
N ARG A 47 1.52 -17.17 3.63
CA ARG A 47 2.07 -16.79 4.94
C ARG A 47 1.26 -15.68 5.62
N ALA A 48 0.74 -14.73 4.85
CA ALA A 48 -0.04 -13.61 5.38
C ALA A 48 -1.47 -14.01 5.79
N GLY A 49 -1.95 -15.17 5.37
CA GLY A 49 -3.31 -15.67 5.60
C GLY A 49 -4.31 -15.14 4.57
N HIS A 50 -5.12 -16.04 4.01
CA HIS A 50 -6.19 -15.69 3.06
C HIS A 50 -7.44 -15.16 3.76
N GLY A 51 -8.38 -14.60 2.98
CA GLY A 51 -9.66 -14.12 3.52
C GLY A 51 -9.61 -12.74 4.17
N SER A 52 -8.50 -12.01 4.03
CA SER A 52 -8.37 -10.63 4.49
C SER A 52 -8.29 -9.64 3.32
N PRO A 53 -8.86 -8.42 3.46
CA PRO A 53 -8.62 -7.36 2.49
C PRO A 53 -7.15 -6.97 2.37
N SER A 54 -6.35 -7.11 3.45
CA SER A 54 -4.91 -6.82 3.43
C SER A 54 -4.18 -7.76 2.48
N THR A 55 -4.55 -9.03 2.46
CA THR A 55 -3.97 -10.06 1.58
C THR A 55 -4.34 -9.81 0.12
N TYR A 56 -5.59 -9.42 -0.14
CA TYR A 56 -6.03 -9.02 -1.48
C TYR A 56 -5.26 -7.79 -2.03
N ILE A 57 -5.03 -6.78 -1.20
CA ILE A 57 -4.44 -5.50 -1.63
C ILE A 57 -2.91 -5.58 -1.71
N ASN A 58 -2.26 -6.12 -0.67
CA ASN A 58 -0.80 -6.03 -0.52
C ASN A 58 -0.05 -7.18 -1.20
N TYR A 59 -0.68 -8.34 -1.32
CA TYR A 59 -0.07 -9.56 -1.85
C TYR A 59 -0.73 -10.03 -3.16
N ALA A 60 -1.64 -9.20 -3.71
CA ALA A 60 -2.34 -9.44 -4.96
C ALA A 60 -3.10 -10.78 -5.03
N CYS A 61 -3.44 -11.40 -3.89
CA CYS A 61 -4.21 -12.64 -3.89
C CYS A 61 -5.62 -12.42 -4.47
N ARG A 62 -6.09 -13.39 -5.26
CA ARG A 62 -7.38 -13.36 -5.97
C ARG A 62 -8.27 -14.57 -5.68
N CYS A 63 -7.99 -15.35 -4.64
CA CYS A 63 -8.91 -16.40 -4.22
C CYS A 63 -10.26 -15.84 -3.76
N ASP A 64 -11.29 -16.66 -3.72
CA ASP A 64 -12.66 -16.20 -3.46
C ASP A 64 -12.85 -15.65 -2.04
N ALA A 65 -12.16 -16.22 -1.05
CA ALA A 65 -12.14 -15.68 0.30
C ALA A 65 -11.58 -14.24 0.34
N CYS A 66 -10.45 -13.98 -0.33
CA CYS A 66 -9.85 -12.66 -0.43
C CYS A 66 -10.73 -11.67 -1.22
N LYS A 67 -11.35 -12.12 -2.33
CA LYS A 67 -12.32 -11.31 -3.09
C LYS A 67 -13.51 -10.92 -2.23
N ALA A 68 -14.12 -11.88 -1.54
CA ALA A 68 -15.28 -11.64 -0.66
C ALA A 68 -14.94 -10.64 0.45
N ALA A 69 -13.79 -10.80 1.09
CA ALA A 69 -13.32 -9.89 2.13
C ALA A 69 -13.13 -8.45 1.62
N ASN A 70 -12.47 -8.27 0.46
CA ASN A 70 -12.31 -6.93 -0.12
C ASN A 70 -13.65 -6.31 -0.54
N THR A 71 -14.57 -7.10 -1.10
CA THR A 71 -15.93 -6.64 -1.42
C THR A 71 -16.68 -6.15 -0.19
N ARG A 72 -16.66 -6.91 0.93
CA ARG A 72 -17.26 -6.49 2.20
C ARG A 72 -16.66 -5.17 2.71
N ARG A 73 -15.33 -5.03 2.67
CA ARG A 73 -14.63 -3.80 3.05
C ARG A 73 -15.07 -2.59 2.20
N LEU A 74 -15.16 -2.77 0.88
CA LEU A 74 -15.56 -1.70 -0.04
C LEU A 74 -17.02 -1.26 0.19
N ARG A 75 -17.93 -2.20 0.44
CA ARG A 75 -19.32 -1.89 0.81
C ARG A 75 -19.37 -1.04 2.09
N ALA A 76 -18.70 -1.49 3.16
CA ALA A 76 -18.62 -0.74 4.41
C ALA A 76 -17.99 0.66 4.22
N GLN A 77 -17.01 0.80 3.32
CA GLN A 77 -16.44 2.11 3.02
C GLN A 77 -17.41 3.03 2.28
N ARG A 78 -18.25 2.50 1.37
CA ARG A 78 -19.27 3.28 0.66
C ARG A 78 -20.35 3.78 1.61
N GLU A 79 -20.82 2.93 2.52
CA GLU A 79 -21.82 3.35 3.52
C GLU A 79 -21.27 4.45 4.43
N ARG A 80 -20.06 4.27 4.99
CA ARG A 80 -19.39 5.34 5.78
C ARG A 80 -19.18 6.65 5.02
N ARG A 81 -19.05 6.60 3.69
CA ARG A 81 -18.93 7.82 2.85
C ARG A 81 -20.27 8.51 2.68
N LYS A 82 -21.36 7.75 2.53
CA LYS A 82 -22.72 8.30 2.47
C LYS A 82 -23.09 8.95 3.80
N GLU A 83 -22.83 8.28 4.92
CA GLU A 83 -23.07 8.80 6.28
C GLU A 83 -22.33 10.11 6.56
N ARG A 84 -21.12 10.29 6.00
CA ARG A 84 -20.35 11.54 6.15
C ARG A 84 -20.80 12.66 5.22
N ALA A 85 -21.59 12.34 4.20
CA ALA A 85 -22.05 13.27 3.18
C ALA A 85 -23.53 13.69 3.37
N ALA A 86 -24.24 13.02 4.27
CA ALA A 86 -25.56 13.40 4.76
C ALA A 86 -25.41 14.29 6.01
#